data_AF-A0A920VTU0-F1
#
_entry.id   AF-A0A920VTU0-F1
#
_cell.length_a   1.000
_cell.length_b   1.000
_cell.length_c   1.000
_cell.angle_alpha   90.00
_cell.angle_beta   90.00
_cell.angle_gamma   90.00
#
_symmetry.space_group_name_H-M   'P 1'
#
loop_
_entity.id
_entity.type
_entity.pdbx_description
1 polymer ?
#
loop_
_entity_poly.entity_id
_entity_poly.type
_entity_poly.pdbx_seq_one_letter_code
_entity_poly.pdbx_strand_id
1 'polypeptide(L)'
;MVYNWTQFIERKITGGGVRLSLVAQSEEPPYKYVSVEGPVVSISESTEDDLLAMAVRYLGETGGQQYTENSNGSGGVLVRVKPERWFGCRLRKRLRS
;
A
#
# COMPACT_ATOMS: atom_id res chain seq x y z
N MET A 1 19.44 -11.30 14.02
CA MET A 1 19.51 -9.83 13.87
C MET A 1 18.36 -9.41 12.97
N VAL A 2 17.16 -9.25 13.53
CA VAL A 2 15.97 -8.82 12.77
C VAL A 2 15.96 -7.30 12.82
N TYR A 3 16.40 -6.66 11.74
CA TYR A 3 16.30 -5.21 11.62
C TYR A 3 14.81 -4.83 11.66
N ASN A 4 14.44 -3.85 12.47
CA ASN A 4 13.09 -3.31 12.51
C ASN A 4 12.86 -2.42 11.28
N TRP A 5 12.58 -3.06 10.15
CA TRP A 5 12.44 -2.44 8.83
C TRP A 5 11.27 -1.43 8.75
N THR A 6 10.22 -1.62 9.54
CA THR A 6 9.03 -0.74 9.55
C THR A 6 9.39 0.67 10.04
N GLN A 7 10.16 0.76 11.12
CA GLN A 7 10.60 2.03 11.70
C GLN A 7 11.55 2.83 10.78
N PHE A 8 12.28 2.15 9.90
CA PHE A 8 13.18 2.81 8.96
C PHE A 8 12.42 3.48 7.81
N ILE A 9 11.37 2.84 7.30
CA ILE A 9 10.54 3.36 6.21
C ILE A 9 9.74 4.58 6.68
N GLU A 10 9.12 4.50 7.86
CA GLU A 10 8.39 5.62 8.48
C GLU A 10 9.29 6.87 8.62
N ARG A 11 10.48 6.71 9.20
CA ARG A 11 11.45 7.81 9.38
C ARG A 11 11.84 8.50 8.08
N LYS A 12 11.95 7.74 6.98
CA LYS A 12 12.34 8.32 5.67
C LYS A 12 11.21 9.15 5.08
N ILE A 13 9.97 8.67 5.14
CA ILE A 13 8.83 9.31 4.47
C ILE A 13 8.50 10.65 5.16
N THR A 14 8.57 10.74 6.49
CA THR A 14 8.23 11.95 7.27
C THR A 14 9.13 13.17 7.01
N GLY A 15 10.29 13.00 6.37
CA GLY A 15 11.22 14.10 6.07
C GLY A 15 10.77 15.09 4.98
N GLY A 16 9.66 14.81 4.27
CA GLY A 16 9.19 15.63 3.15
C GLY A 16 10.00 15.45 1.87
N GLY A 17 9.38 15.68 0.71
CA GLY A 17 10.04 15.60 -0.61
C GLY A 17 10.37 14.18 -1.10
N VAL A 18 9.81 13.15 -0.45
CA VAL A 18 10.07 11.75 -0.79
C VAL A 18 9.15 11.29 -1.93
N ARG A 19 9.75 10.64 -2.93
CA ARG A 19 9.01 9.90 -3.96
C ARG A 19 8.85 8.45 -3.50
N LEU A 20 7.65 7.91 -3.66
CA LEU A 20 7.34 6.51 -3.40
C LEU A 20 6.99 5.79 -4.69
N SER A 21 7.34 4.50 -4.71
CA SER A 21 6.90 3.54 -5.72
C SER A 21 6.18 2.39 -5.02
N LEU A 22 4.98 2.04 -5.50
CA LEU A 22 4.17 0.93 -4.99
C LEU A 22 3.95 -0.08 -6.13
N VAL A 23 4.18 -1.36 -5.86
CA VAL A 23 3.95 -2.45 -6.81
C VAL A 23 2.90 -3.39 -6.26
N ALA A 24 1.86 -3.66 -7.04
CA ALA A 24 0.93 -4.76 -6.80
C ALA A 24 1.18 -5.84 -7.86
N GLN A 25 1.48 -7.05 -7.42
CA GLN A 25 1.77 -8.19 -8.29
C GLN A 25 0.88 -9.39 -7.95
N SER A 26 0.51 -10.14 -8.97
CA SER A 26 -0.14 -11.45 -8.82
C SER A 26 0.92 -12.53 -9.01
N GLU A 27 1.07 -13.39 -8.00
CA GLU A 27 2.01 -14.51 -8.01
C GLU A 27 1.52 -15.70 -8.82
N GLU A 28 0.22 -15.74 -9.15
CA GLU A 28 -0.37 -16.79 -9.97
C GLU A 28 -0.16 -16.53 -11.47
N PRO A 29 0.23 -17.54 -12.25
CA PRO A 29 0.32 -17.42 -13.70
C PRO A 29 -1.05 -17.12 -14.35
N PRO A 30 -1.10 -16.29 -15.41
CA PRO A 30 0.01 -15.51 -15.97
C PRO A 30 0.35 -14.32 -15.08
N TYR A 31 1.62 -14.18 -14.71
CA TYR A 31 2.12 -13.10 -13.86
C TYR A 31 1.72 -11.73 -14.39
N LYS A 32 1.19 -10.90 -13.48
CA LYS A 32 0.81 -9.52 -13.74
C LYS A 32 1.39 -8.66 -12.65
N TYR A 33 1.91 -7.50 -13.02
CA TYR A 33 2.21 -6.45 -12.05
C TYR A 33 1.73 -5.10 -12.56
N VAL A 34 1.42 -4.23 -11.61
CA VAL A 34 1.25 -2.79 -11.84
C VAL A 34 2.12 -2.06 -10.83
N SER A 35 2.86 -1.05 -11.29
CA SER A 35 3.59 -0.14 -10.43
C SER A 35 3.11 1.29 -10.61
N VAL A 36 3.08 2.02 -9.51
CA VAL A 36 2.70 3.44 -9.46
C VAL A 36 3.80 4.18 -8.73
N GLU A 37 4.30 5.26 -9.34
CA GLU A 37 5.31 6.14 -8.76
C GLU A 37 4.76 7.57 -8.66
N GLY A 38 5.09 8.25 -7.55
CA GLY A 38 4.77 9.66 -7.38
C GLY A 38 5.30 10.25 -6.07
N PRO A 39 5.25 11.58 -5.92
CA PRO A 39 5.59 12.25 -4.68
C PRO A 39 4.56 11.99 -3.58
N VAL A 40 5.04 11.85 -2.34
CA VAL A 40 4.20 11.92 -1.15
C VAL A 40 3.72 13.36 -0.97
N VAL A 41 2.40 13.55 -0.91
CA VAL A 41 1.78 14.87 -0.77
C VAL A 41 1.39 15.21 0.67
N SER A 42 1.14 14.20 1.51
CA SER A 42 0.88 14.40 2.93
C SER A 42 1.15 13.13 3.73
N ILE A 43 1.56 13.30 4.98
CA ILE A 43 1.68 12.24 5.97
C ILE A 43 0.98 12.74 7.21
N SER A 44 0.02 11.97 7.71
CA SER A 44 -0.71 12.29 8.94
C SER A 44 -0.86 11.04 9.77
N GLU A 45 -1.14 11.20 11.06
CA GLU A 45 -1.63 10.09 11.88
C GLU A 45 -2.95 9.59 11.29
N SER A 46 -3.12 8.28 11.19
CA SER A 46 -4.36 7.68 10.72
C SER A 46 -5.39 7.65 11.84
N THR A 47 -6.64 8.00 11.53
CA THR A 47 -7.76 7.81 12.45
C THR A 47 -8.36 6.40 12.32
N GLU A 48 -9.21 6.01 13.28
CA GLU A 48 -10.01 4.78 13.16
C GLU A 48 -10.95 4.83 11.94
N ASP A 49 -11.50 6.00 11.63
CA ASP A 49 -12.34 6.20 10.44
C ASP A 49 -11.56 6.00 9.14
N ASP A 50 -10.31 6.48 9.07
CA ASP A 50 -9.43 6.25 7.92
C ASP A 50 -9.14 4.75 7.74
N LEU A 51 -8.89 4.05 8.85
CA LEU A 51 -8.64 2.61 8.86
C LEU A 51 -9.89 1.84 8.40
N LEU A 52 -11.06 2.18 8.93
CA LEU A 52 -12.33 1.57 8.56
C LEU A 52 -12.65 1.79 7.08
N ALA A 53 -12.49 3.02 6.58
CA ALA A 53 -12.73 3.33 5.17
C ALA A 53 -11.83 2.52 4.24
N MET A 54 -10.56 2.30 4.61
CA MET A 54 -9.64 1.43 3.86
C MET A 54 -10.02 -0.04 3.99
N ALA A 55 -10.36 -0.52 5.19
CA ALA A 55 -10.72 -1.91 5.42
C ALA A 55 -11.99 -2.28 4.64
N VAL A 56 -13.02 -1.43 4.68
CA VAL A 56 -14.28 -1.62 3.94
C VAL A 56 -14.04 -1.66 2.44
N ARG A 57 -13.14 -0.81 1.91
CA ARG A 57 -12.82 -0.78 0.47
C ARG A 57 -12.27 -2.11 -0.04
N TYR A 58 -11.51 -2.85 0.78
CA TYR A 58 -10.86 -4.09 0.36
C TYR A 58 -11.53 -5.37 0.88
N LEU A 59 -12.26 -5.30 2.00
CA LEU A 59 -12.87 -6.45 2.68
C LEU A 59 -14.41 -6.42 2.67
N GLY A 60 -15.02 -5.35 2.16
CA GLY A 60 -16.46 -5.09 2.27
C GLY A 60 -16.86 -4.62 3.67
N GLU A 61 -18.14 -4.25 3.85
CA GLU A 61 -18.63 -3.63 5.10
C GLU A 61 -18.39 -4.50 6.33
N THR A 62 -18.85 -5.75 6.31
CA THR A 62 -18.73 -6.68 7.45
C THR A 62 -17.28 -7.03 7.75
N GLY A 63 -16.47 -7.33 6.74
CA GLY A 63 -15.06 -7.67 6.92
C GLY A 63 -14.24 -6.45 7.38
N GLY A 64 -14.59 -5.25 6.91
CA GLY A 64 -13.93 -4.01 7.30
C GLY A 64 -14.18 -3.64 8.77
N GLN A 65 -15.41 -3.81 9.25
CA GLN A 65 -15.76 -3.60 10.66
C GLN A 65 -14.98 -4.57 11.56
N GLN A 66 -15.04 -5.87 11.27
CA GLN A 66 -14.31 -6.89 12.03
C GLN A 66 -12.80 -6.65 12.03
N TYR A 67 -12.23 -6.21 10.91
CA TYR A 67 -10.81 -5.88 10.82
C TYR A 67 -10.44 -4.68 11.71
N THR A 68 -11.26 -3.63 11.69
CA THR A 68 -11.01 -2.40 12.45
C THR A 68 -11.16 -2.64 13.95
N GLU A 69 -12.19 -3.40 14.37
CA GLU A 69 -12.41 -3.79 15.76
C GLU A 69 -11.27 -4.64 16.35
N ASN A 70 -10.66 -5.51 15.52
CA ASN A 70 -9.52 -6.34 15.92
C ASN A 70 -8.18 -5.60 15.80
N SER A 71 -8.16 -4.42 15.18
CA SER A 71 -6.96 -3.61 15.07
C SER A 71 -6.87 -2.73 16.32
N ASN A 72 -5.74 -2.78 17.04
CA ASN A 72 -5.54 -2.03 18.28
C ASN A 72 -5.42 -0.49 18.11
N GLY A 73 -6.07 0.11 17.10
CA GLY A 73 -6.36 1.54 16.91
C GLY A 73 -5.20 2.55 16.99
N SER A 74 -4.00 2.15 17.35
CA SER A 74 -2.98 3.03 17.90
C SER A 74 -1.74 3.03 17.02
N GLY A 75 -1.53 4.15 16.33
CA GLY A 75 -0.24 4.51 15.74
C GLY A 75 -0.07 4.23 14.25
N GLY A 76 -1.15 4.06 13.49
CA GLY A 76 -1.04 4.00 12.03
C GLY A 76 -0.65 5.35 11.43
N VAL A 77 0.05 5.31 10.29
CA VAL A 77 0.43 6.49 9.51
C VAL A 77 -0.31 6.45 8.18
N LEU A 78 -1.05 7.52 7.88
CA LEU A 78 -1.70 7.69 6.60
C LEU A 78 -0.79 8.46 5.65
N VAL A 79 -0.35 7.78 4.59
CA VAL A 79 0.49 8.36 3.54
C VAL A 79 -0.35 8.58 2.29
N ARG A 80 -0.45 9.83 1.84
CA ARG A 80 -1.11 10.19 0.57
C ARG A 80 -0.06 10.44 -0.49
N VAL A 81 -0.20 9.79 -1.65
CA VAL A 81 0.72 9.89 -2.79
C VAL A 81 -0.05 10.41 -4.00
N LYS A 82 0.50 11.39 -4.72
CA LYS A 82 -0.03 11.82 -6.01
C LYS A 82 0.61 10.98 -7.11
N PRO A 83 -0.12 10.07 -7.77
CA PRO A 83 0.48 9.21 -8.77
C PRO A 83 0.84 10.03 -10.02
N GLU A 84 2.07 9.89 -10.52
CA GLU A 84 2.58 10.58 -11.72
C GLU A 84 2.91 9.60 -12.86
N ARG A 85 3.41 8.41 -12.52
CA ARG A 85 3.78 7.38 -13.51
C ARG A 85 3.12 6.06 -13.16
N TRP A 86 2.60 5.41 -14.20
CA TRP A 86 1.96 4.10 -14.11
C TRP A 86 2.63 3.17 -15.11
N PHE A 87 3.16 2.04 -14.64
CA PHE A 87 3.65 0.97 -15.50
C PHE A 87 2.86 -0.31 -15.23
N GLY A 88 2.41 -0.98 -16.27
CA GLY A 88 1.79 -2.29 -16.18
C GLY A 88 2.43 -3.22 -17.20
N CYS A 89 2.82 -4.42 -16.77
CA CYS A 89 3.27 -5.44 -17.70
C CYS A 89 2.53 -6.75 -17.41
N ARG A 90 1.99 -7.33 -18.49
CA ARG A 90 1.40 -8.66 -18.48
C ARG A 90 2.38 -9.61 -19.16
N LEU A 91 3.00 -10.49 -18.38
CA LEU A 91 3.92 -11.46 -18.93
C LEU A 91 3.13 -12.66 -19.48
N ARG A 92 3.02 -12.74 -20.81
CA ARG A 92 2.47 -13.92 -21.50
C ARG A 92 3.61 -14.82 -21.96
N LYS A 93 3.87 -15.91 -21.23
CA LYS A 93 4.74 -17.00 -21.75
C LYS A 93 4.02 -17.65 -22.94
N ARG A 94 4.49 -17.38 -24.15
CA ARG A 94 4.07 -18.13 -25.35
C ARG A 94 4.85 -19.45 -25.34
N LEU A 95 4.23 -20.51 -24.82
CA LEU A 95 4.74 -21.86 -25.05
C LEU A 95 4.63 -22.13 -26.56
N ARG A 96 5.77 -22.34 -27.21
CA ARG A 96 5.79 -22.89 -28.57
C ARG A 96 5.57 -24.40 -28.41
N SER A 97 4.52 -24.92 -29.05
CA SER A 97 4.26 -26.35 -29.23
C SER A 97 5.30 -26.96 -30.16
#